data_AF-A0A965LDK6-F1
#
_entry.id   AF-A0A965LDK6-F1
#
_cell.length_a   1.000
_cell.length_b   1.000
_cell.length_c   1.000
_cell.angle_alpha   90.00
_cell.angle_beta   90.00
_cell.angle_gamma   90.00
#
_symmetry.space_group_name_H-M   'P 1'
#
loop_
_entity.id
_entity.type
_entity.pdbx_description
1 polymer ?
#
loop_
_entity_poly.entity_id
_entity_poly.type
_entity_poly.pdbx_seq_one_letter_code
_entity_poly.pdbx_strand_id
1 'polypeptide(L)'
;MKYLPLVTLLTAASAFGQTAVAPSTLFANNVSLTYAQVSTSGVAGHMNEWSASATAYLGTTEAFVQAATNIGGDLDNGSDLIQVGYRFKNVAGIADAALAIGSNDRYTVALHRALGAGFGAWISYVREHDDNQLGFTV
;
A
#
# COMPACT_ATOMS: atom_id res chain seq x y z
N MET A 1 10.68 -20.35 4.86
CA MET A 1 10.63 -19.71 3.51
C MET A 1 11.53 -18.49 3.58
N LYS A 2 12.55 -18.38 2.72
CA LYS A 2 13.42 -17.19 2.65
C LYS A 2 12.68 -16.12 1.85
N TYR A 3 12.36 -14.99 2.47
CA TYR A 3 11.83 -13.85 1.75
C TYR A 3 12.98 -13.11 1.05
N LEU A 4 13.06 -13.21 -0.27
CA LEU A 4 14.02 -12.40 -1.03
C LEU A 4 13.55 -10.94 -1.06
N PRO A 5 14.45 -9.95 -0.88
CA PRO A 5 14.08 -8.56 -1.06
C PRO A 5 13.74 -8.31 -2.53
N LEU A 6 12.53 -7.80 -2.78
CA LEU A 6 12.10 -7.33 -4.09
C LEU A 6 12.17 -5.80 -4.12
N VAL A 7 12.87 -5.24 -5.10
CA VAL A 7 12.79 -3.82 -5.44
C VAL A 7 11.77 -3.70 -6.56
N THR A 8 10.64 -3.06 -6.31
CA THR A 8 9.57 -2.89 -7.30
C THR A 8 9.38 -1.41 -7.59
N LEU A 9 9.69 -0.98 -8.82
CA LEU A 9 9.17 0.26 -9.37
C LEU A 9 7.72 0.01 -9.75
N LEU A 10 6.80 0.50 -8.93
CA LEU A 10 5.38 0.43 -9.23
C LEU A 10 4.94 1.81 -9.73
N THR A 11 4.70 1.93 -11.03
CA THR A 11 3.94 3.05 -11.59
C THR A 11 2.46 2.77 -11.33
N ALA A 12 1.99 3.08 -10.13
CA ALA A 12 0.57 3.05 -9.85
C ALA A 12 -0.06 4.27 -10.54
N ALA A 13 -0.93 4.05 -11.52
CA ALA A 13 -1.91 5.06 -11.91
C ALA A 13 -2.97 5.13 -10.81
N SER A 14 -2.57 5.53 -9.59
CA SER A 14 -3.49 5.69 -8.48
C SER A 14 -4.20 7.03 -8.65
N ALA A 15 -5.47 6.95 -9.06
CA ALA A 15 -6.38 8.09 -9.13
C ALA A 15 -6.80 8.63 -7.74
N PHE A 16 -6.05 8.32 -6.68
CA PHE A 16 -6.46 8.56 -5.29
C PHE A 16 -5.32 9.21 -4.52
N GLY A 17 -5.66 10.29 -3.83
CA GLY A 17 -4.70 11.17 -3.19
C GLY A 17 -4.11 10.65 -1.89
N GLN A 18 -2.86 11.03 -1.68
CA GLN A 18 -2.12 11.00 -0.43
C GLN A 18 -1.84 9.61 0.13
N THR A 19 -0.55 9.25 0.15
CA THR A 19 0.02 8.08 0.84
C THR A 19 -0.62 6.73 0.47
N ALA A 20 -1.03 6.56 -0.78
CA ALA A 20 -1.53 5.28 -1.27
C ALA A 20 -0.35 4.31 -1.46
N VAL A 21 0.16 3.76 -0.35
CA VAL A 21 1.05 2.61 -0.42
C VAL A 21 0.27 1.51 -1.14
N ALA A 22 0.75 1.10 -2.30
CA ALA A 22 0.02 0.16 -3.13
C ALA A 22 -0.30 -1.11 -2.32
N PRO A 23 -1.53 -1.63 -2.38
CA PRO A 23 -1.93 -2.76 -1.54
C PRO A 23 -1.08 -4.02 -1.78
N SER A 24 -0.42 -4.13 -2.93
CA SER A 24 0.55 -5.17 -3.24
C SER A 24 1.77 -5.20 -2.30
N THR A 25 2.17 -4.05 -1.76
CA THR A 25 3.29 -3.93 -0.82
C THR A 25 3.06 -4.69 0.49
N LEU A 26 1.81 -4.98 0.86
CA LEU A 26 1.50 -5.68 2.11
C LEU A 26 1.73 -7.19 2.03
N PHE A 27 1.96 -7.76 0.84
CA PHE A 27 1.99 -9.21 0.63
C PHE A 27 3.39 -9.78 0.39
N ALA A 28 4.43 -8.95 0.48
CA ALA A 28 5.83 -9.37 0.34
C ALA A 28 6.79 -8.44 1.10
N ASN A 29 8.03 -8.90 1.32
CA ASN A 29 9.11 -7.99 1.70
C ASN A 29 9.48 -7.16 0.47
N ASN A 30 9.38 -5.84 0.57
CA ASN A 30 9.63 -4.96 -0.55
C ASN A 30 10.11 -3.59 -0.11
N VAL A 31 10.77 -2.93 -1.06
CA VAL A 31 11.00 -1.49 -1.06
C VAL A 31 10.43 -0.97 -2.37
N SER A 32 9.65 0.11 -2.30
CA SER A 32 9.01 0.71 -3.45
C SER A 32 9.23 2.21 -3.49
N LEU A 33 9.37 2.72 -4.70
CA LEU A 33 9.29 4.13 -5.05
C LEU A 33 8.10 4.25 -6.01
N THR A 34 7.18 5.14 -5.69
CA THR A 34 5.95 5.34 -6.44
C THR A 34 5.84 6.79 -6.89
N TYR A 35 5.39 6.96 -8.12
CA TYR A 35 4.93 8.22 -8.66
C TYR A 35 3.44 8.11 -8.93
N ALA A 36 2.67 9.09 -8.49
CA ALA A 36 1.24 9.16 -8.71
C ALA A 36 0.83 10.55 -9.19
N GLN A 37 -0.25 10.59 -9.97
CA GLN A 37 -0.96 11.82 -10.31
C GLN A 37 -2.34 11.78 -9.68
N VAL A 38 -2.58 12.74 -8.80
CA VAL A 38 -3.74 12.82 -7.95
C VAL A 38 -4.61 13.97 -8.39
N SER A 39 -5.91 13.73 -8.51
CA SER A 39 -6.90 14.77 -8.70
C SER A 39 -7.57 15.09 -7.37
N THR A 40 -7.48 16.35 -6.95
CA THR A 40 -8.13 16.83 -5.73
C THR A 40 -9.36 17.66 -6.10
N SER A 41 -10.49 17.41 -5.43
CA SER A 41 -11.72 18.18 -5.65
C SER A 41 -11.48 19.67 -5.44
N GLY A 42 -11.93 20.49 -6.38
CA GLY A 42 -11.73 21.95 -6.35
C GLY A 42 -10.37 22.42 -6.86
N VAL A 43 -9.48 21.52 -7.29
CA VAL A 43 -8.18 21.85 -7.92
C VAL A 43 -8.25 21.52 -9.40
N ALA A 44 -7.91 22.49 -10.26
CA ALA A 44 -7.82 22.26 -11.70
C ALA A 44 -6.49 21.57 -12.04
N GLY A 45 -6.55 20.44 -12.75
CA GLY A 45 -5.39 19.66 -13.17
C GLY A 45 -5.06 18.52 -12.21
N HIS A 46 -3.87 17.93 -12.38
CA HIS A 46 -3.36 16.85 -11.54
C HIS A 46 -2.20 17.36 -10.69
N MET A 47 -2.20 16.97 -9.43
CA MET A 47 -1.10 17.15 -8.51
C MET A 47 -0.19 15.93 -8.59
N ASN A 48 1.11 16.14 -8.59
CA ASN A 48 2.08 15.05 -8.63
C ASN A 48 2.47 14.64 -7.21
N GLU A 49 2.74 13.36 -7.00
CA GLU A 49 3.18 12.81 -5.73
C GLU A 49 4.28 11.77 -5.96
N TRP A 50 5.38 11.90 -5.21
CA TRP A 50 6.45 10.92 -5.12
C TRP A 50 6.47 10.37 -3.70
N SER A 51 6.40 9.05 -3.56
CA SER A 51 6.43 8.39 -2.26
C SER A 51 7.37 7.19 -2.25
N ALA A 52 8.00 6.95 -1.11
CA ALA A 52 8.81 5.79 -0.86
C ALA A 52 8.18 4.94 0.24
N SER A 53 8.26 3.62 0.12
CA SER A 53 7.75 2.71 1.14
C SER A 53 8.63 1.47 1.27
N ALA A 54 8.56 0.84 2.44
CA ALA A 54 9.20 -0.42 2.71
C ALA A 54 8.31 -1.29 3.59
N THR A 55 8.21 -2.58 3.29
CA THR A 55 7.51 -3.56 4.10
C THR A 55 8.44 -4.72 4.43
N ALA A 56 8.49 -5.11 5.70
CA ALA A 56 9.30 -6.22 6.17
C ALA A 56 8.45 -7.20 7.01
N TYR A 57 8.47 -8.48 6.64
CA TYR A 57 7.87 -9.55 7.42
C TYR A 57 8.81 -10.02 8.52
N LEU A 58 8.25 -10.29 9.70
CA LEU A 58 9.02 -10.61 10.90
C LEU A 58 9.32 -12.11 10.96
N GLY A 59 10.58 -12.45 10.68
CA GLY A 59 11.07 -13.84 10.74
C GLY A 59 10.31 -14.75 9.78
N THR A 60 9.73 -15.83 10.30
CA THR A 60 8.90 -16.78 9.53
C THR A 60 7.41 -16.56 9.71
N THR A 61 7.01 -15.49 10.39
CA THR A 61 5.60 -15.17 10.65
C THR A 61 4.98 -14.45 9.46
N GLU A 62 3.67 -14.26 9.53
CA GLU A 62 2.91 -13.39 8.63
C GLU A 62 2.70 -11.98 9.20
N ALA A 63 3.35 -11.67 10.33
CA ALA A 63 3.37 -10.32 10.87
C ALA A 63 4.36 -9.47 10.08
N PHE A 64 4.03 -8.21 9.86
CA PHE A 64 4.90 -7.27 9.14
C PHE A 64 4.91 -5.88 9.77
N VAL A 65 5.95 -5.14 9.44
CA VAL A 65 6.07 -3.70 9.66
C VAL A 65 6.16 -3.04 8.30
N GLN A 66 5.46 -1.93 8.12
CA GLN A 66 5.57 -1.07 6.96
C GLN A 66 5.86 0.36 7.39
N ALA A 67 6.72 1.02 6.61
CA ALA A 67 6.90 2.46 6.68
C ALA A 67 6.72 3.06 5.28
N ALA A 68 6.17 4.26 5.20
CA ALA A 68 6.07 5.03 3.98
C ALA A 68 6.23 6.52 4.25
N THR A 69 6.67 7.27 3.25
CA THR A 69 6.84 8.71 3.34
C THR A 69 6.68 9.36 1.96
N ASN A 70 6.12 10.56 1.94
CA ASN A 70 6.07 11.41 0.75
C ASN A 70 7.36 12.21 0.63
N ILE A 71 8.08 12.02 -0.49
CA ILE A 71 9.43 12.55 -0.70
C ILE A 71 9.49 13.68 -1.73
N GLY A 72 8.36 14.03 -2.37
CA GLY A 72 8.31 15.08 -3.37
C GLY A 72 6.94 15.19 -4.03
N GLY A 73 6.70 16.31 -4.72
CA GLY A 73 5.48 16.54 -5.47
C GLY A 73 4.82 17.88 -5.16
N ASP A 74 3.59 18.01 -5.65
CA ASP A 74 2.71 19.15 -5.40
C ASP A 74 1.85 18.93 -4.14
N LEU A 75 1.75 17.67 -3.67
CA LEU A 75 1.12 17.26 -2.42
C LEU A 75 2.15 17.21 -1.28
N ASP A 76 1.72 17.53 -0.05
CA ASP A 76 2.57 17.69 1.14
C ASP A 76 3.77 16.71 1.23
N ASN A 77 4.96 17.28 1.43
CA ASN A 77 6.19 16.53 1.64
C ASN A 77 6.36 16.17 3.12
N GLY A 78 6.85 14.96 3.41
CA GLY A 78 7.08 14.48 4.77
C GLY A 78 5.83 13.97 5.47
N SER A 79 4.77 13.64 4.72
CA SER A 79 3.67 12.83 5.26
C SER A 79 4.16 11.41 5.50
N ASP A 80 4.37 11.08 6.77
CA ASP A 80 4.96 9.80 7.19
C ASP A 80 3.91 8.83 7.71
N LEU A 81 4.08 7.55 7.37
CA LEU A 81 3.28 6.44 7.86
C LEU A 81 4.19 5.37 8.44
N ILE A 82 3.83 4.88 9.63
CA ILE A 82 4.32 3.60 10.16
C ILE A 82 3.11 2.75 10.50
N GLN A 83 3.10 1.50 10.03
CA GLN A 83 2.05 0.54 10.39
C GLN A 83 2.60 -0.85 10.68
N VAL A 84 1.87 -1.57 11.52
CA VAL A 84 2.10 -2.96 11.87
C VAL A 84 0.88 -3.77 11.48
N GLY A 85 1.10 -4.97 10.96
CA GLY A 85 0.00 -5.78 10.46
C GLY A 85 0.27 -7.27 10.44
N TYR A 86 -0.75 -8.01 10.02
CA TYR A 86 -0.71 -9.45 9.88
C TYR A 86 -1.41 -9.89 8.60
N ARG A 87 -0.83 -10.86 7.90
CA ARG A 87 -1.43 -11.51 6.73
C ARG A 87 -2.04 -12.88 7.08
N PHE A 88 -3.30 -13.04 6.77
CA PHE A 88 -3.99 -14.32 6.73
C PHE A 88 -3.89 -14.89 5.32
N LYS A 89 -3.32 -16.09 5.20
CA LYS A 89 -3.23 -16.79 3.91
C LYS A 89 -4.49 -17.57 3.64
N ASN A 90 -4.89 -17.62 2.37
CA ASN A 90 -5.94 -18.49 1.86
C ASN A 90 -7.28 -18.38 2.63
N VAL A 91 -7.69 -17.15 2.93
CA VAL A 91 -8.97 -16.85 3.57
C VAL A 91 -10.11 -17.39 2.70
N ALA A 92 -10.91 -18.27 3.31
CA ALA A 92 -12.04 -18.96 2.67
C ALA A 92 -11.69 -19.71 1.37
N GLY A 93 -10.42 -20.02 1.10
CA GLY A 93 -10.00 -20.65 -0.16
C GLY A 93 -9.93 -19.70 -1.36
N ILE A 94 -10.01 -18.39 -1.14
CA ILE A 94 -10.23 -17.39 -2.22
C ILE A 94 -9.05 -16.44 -2.39
N ALA A 95 -8.54 -15.88 -1.29
CA ALA A 95 -7.57 -14.79 -1.32
C ALA A 95 -6.75 -14.74 -0.01
N ASP A 96 -5.62 -14.06 -0.04
CA ASP A 96 -4.93 -13.64 1.16
C ASP A 96 -5.55 -12.32 1.66
N ALA A 97 -5.58 -12.11 2.98
CA ALA A 97 -6.03 -10.88 3.60
C ALA A 97 -4.94 -10.30 4.49
N ALA A 98 -4.67 -8.99 4.38
CA ALA A 98 -3.80 -8.26 5.28
C ALA A 98 -4.62 -7.27 6.10
N LEU A 99 -4.36 -7.23 7.40
CA LEU A 99 -4.90 -6.23 8.33
C LEU A 99 -3.73 -5.46 8.92
N ALA A 100 -3.84 -4.13 8.99
CA ALA A 100 -2.82 -3.30 9.62
C ALA A 100 -3.43 -2.14 10.39
N ILE A 101 -2.71 -1.70 11.41
CA ILE A 101 -2.97 -0.47 12.15
C ILE A 101 -1.70 0.39 12.11
N GLY A 102 -1.87 1.69 11.94
CA GLY A 102 -0.76 2.62 11.79
C GLY A 102 -0.91 3.90 12.60
N SER A 103 0.06 4.79 12.41
CA SER A 103 -0.01 6.17 12.89
C SER A 103 -1.29 6.88 12.41
N ASN A 104 -1.67 7.96 13.09
CA ASN A 104 -2.82 8.82 12.73
C ASN A 104 -4.17 8.08 12.67
N ASP A 105 -4.36 7.11 13.58
CA ASP A 105 -5.57 6.26 13.62
C ASP A 105 -5.84 5.54 12.29
N ARG A 106 -4.78 5.16 11.56
CA ARG A 106 -4.92 4.50 10.27
C ARG A 106 -5.25 3.01 10.43
N TYR A 107 -6.29 2.56 9.74
CA TYR A 107 -6.68 1.15 9.66
C TYR A 107 -6.68 0.70 8.20
N THR A 108 -5.98 -0.40 7.92
CA THR A 108 -5.88 -0.95 6.57
C THR A 108 -6.42 -2.37 6.52
N VAL A 109 -7.28 -2.65 5.55
CA VAL A 109 -7.70 -3.99 5.14
C VAL A 109 -7.36 -4.14 3.67
N ALA A 110 -6.59 -5.16 3.32
CA ALA A 110 -6.29 -5.48 1.92
C ALA A 110 -6.54 -6.95 1.62
N LEU A 111 -7.03 -7.23 0.42
CA LEU A 111 -7.19 -8.56 -0.13
C LEU A 111 -6.27 -8.71 -1.34
N HIS A 112 -5.66 -9.87 -1.47
CA HIS A 112 -4.85 -10.23 -2.63
C HIS A 112 -5.23 -11.61 -3.15
N ARG A 113 -5.48 -11.71 -4.46
CA ARG A 113 -5.63 -12.98 -5.14
C ARG A 113 -4.63 -13.08 -6.28
N ALA A 114 -3.77 -14.09 -6.23
CA ALA A 114 -2.95 -14.44 -7.39
C ALA A 114 -3.85 -14.96 -8.53
N LEU A 115 -3.74 -14.35 -9.71
CA LEU A 115 -4.51 -14.74 -10.90
C LEU A 115 -3.73 -15.73 -11.80
N GLY A 116 -2.44 -15.93 -11.53
CA GLY A 116 -1.55 -16.78 -12.32
C GLY A 116 -0.73 -15.97 -13.32
N ALA A 117 0.27 -16.61 -13.95
CA ALA A 117 1.19 -15.99 -14.92
C ALA A 117 1.88 -14.69 -14.44
N GLY A 118 2.07 -14.55 -13.13
CA GLY A 118 2.67 -13.36 -12.51
C GLY A 118 1.68 -12.22 -12.22
N PHE A 119 0.41 -12.37 -12.56
CA PHE A 119 -0.64 -11.40 -12.26
C PHE A 119 -1.28 -11.64 -10.89
N GLY A 120 -1.71 -10.57 -10.25
CA GLY A 120 -2.48 -10.58 -9.02
C GLY A 120 -3.61 -9.57 -9.10
N ALA A 121 -4.62 -9.70 -8.26
CA ALA A 121 -5.63 -8.68 -8.06
C ALA A 121 -5.63 -8.26 -6.60
N TRP A 122 -5.76 -6.96 -6.37
CA TRP A 122 -5.76 -6.35 -5.06
C TRP A 122 -6.98 -5.48 -4.88
N ILE A 123 -7.56 -5.57 -3.69
CA ILE A 123 -8.58 -4.63 -3.20
C ILE A 123 -8.11 -4.15 -1.84
N SER A 124 -8.23 -2.87 -1.55
CA SER A 124 -7.96 -2.34 -0.22
C SER A 124 -9.02 -1.36 0.24
N TYR A 125 -9.17 -1.31 1.55
CA TYR A 125 -9.84 -0.26 2.28
C TYR A 125 -8.86 0.31 3.29
N VAL A 126 -8.76 1.63 3.31
CA VAL A 126 -7.98 2.39 4.28
C VAL A 126 -8.91 3.39 4.93
N ARG A 127 -8.85 3.46 6.25
CA ARG A 127 -9.44 4.54 7.03
C ARG A 127 -8.32 5.33 7.67
N GLU A 128 -8.41 6.65 7.61
CA GLU A 128 -7.60 7.61 8.37
C GLU A 128 -8.54 8.61 9.05
N HIS A 129 -8.04 9.39 10.02
CA HIS A 129 -8.82 10.19 10.99
C HIS A 129 -10.08 10.88 10.41
N ASP A 130 -10.03 11.37 9.16
CA ASP A 130 -11.17 11.99 8.46
C ASP A 130 -11.40 11.49 7.02
N ASP A 131 -10.69 10.45 6.56
CA ASP A 131 -10.75 9.98 5.18
C ASP A 131 -10.95 8.45 5.07
N ASN A 132 -11.65 8.04 4.03
CA ASN A 132 -11.90 6.64 3.70
C ASN A 132 -11.54 6.39 2.24
N GLN A 133 -10.56 5.53 2.02
CA GLN A 133 -10.05 5.23 0.70
C GLN A 133 -10.35 3.78 0.33
N LEU A 134 -10.84 3.60 -0.90
CA LEU A 134 -11.00 2.29 -1.53
C LEU A 134 -10.02 2.19 -2.69
N GLY A 135 -9.23 1.13 -2.70
CA GLY A 135 -8.24 0.85 -3.73
C GLY A 135 -8.54 -0.44 -4.48
N PHE A 136 -8.25 -0.46 -5.78
CA PHE A 136 -8.30 -1.66 -6.61
C PHE A 136 -7.16 -1.64 -7.64
N THR A 137 -6.54 -2.79 -7.87
CA THR A 137 -5.46 -2.96 -8.87
C THR A 137 -5.46 -4.41 -9.38
N VAL A 138 -5.06 -4.61 -10.65
CA VAL A 138 -4.85 -5.93 -11.30
C VAL A 138 -3.53 -5.91 -12.04
#